data_AF-A0A2R6WN63-F1
#
_entry.id   AF-A0A2R6WN63-F1
#
_cell.length_a   1.000
_cell.length_b   1.000
_cell.length_c   1.000
_cell.angle_alpha   90.00
_cell.angle_beta   90.00
_cell.angle_gamma   90.00
#
_symmetry.space_group_name_H-M   'P 1'
#
loop_
_entity.id
_entity.type
_entity.pdbx_description
1 polymer ?
#
loop_
_entity_poly.entity_id
_entity_poly.type
_entity_poly.pdbx_seq_one_letter_code
_entity_poly.pdbx_strand_id
1 'polypeptide(L)'
;MQLGEGPSSRSARRIVGDELDPHYGLHSWHVSVQFHTFGRNIWTRHFKQVFWSPRESIPGEKAVFLLLSQHEVFPGVLKLPWKSEAFSGTLGGVYMLDFTLWDDGGEIAWQYSAAVRIDPAPLAVVEYGLEFDGERVHTLVTDDERGVSLCSNMCIPLSITQWGTTADTVVAITNLQLTLTSKFLQSWCGVANI
;
A
#
# COMPACT_ATOMS: atom_id res chain seq x y z
N MET A 1 25.95 22.02 -8.33
CA MET A 1 25.26 21.53 -7.12
C MET A 1 25.60 20.05 -7.02
N GLN A 2 26.60 19.71 -6.21
CA GLN A 2 27.00 18.32 -5.99
C GLN A 2 25.94 17.68 -5.07
N LEU A 3 25.33 16.59 -5.52
CA LEU A 3 24.48 15.75 -4.70
C LEU A 3 25.38 15.15 -3.62
N GLY A 4 25.08 15.46 -2.35
CA GLY A 4 25.79 14.90 -1.21
C GLY A 4 25.74 13.38 -1.25
N GLU A 5 26.84 12.75 -0.85
CA GLU A 5 26.96 11.30 -0.74
C GLU A 5 25.74 10.74 -0.01
N GLY A 6 25.06 9.79 -0.65
CA GLY A 6 23.91 9.10 -0.09
C GLY A 6 24.24 8.50 1.28
N PRO A 7 23.22 8.24 2.12
CA PRO A 7 23.44 7.74 3.47
C PRO A 7 24.36 6.52 3.42
N SER A 8 25.49 6.66 4.12
CA SER A 8 26.55 5.66 4.28
C SER A 8 25.96 4.26 4.49
N SER A 9 26.48 3.29 3.75
CA SER A 9 26.15 1.88 3.92
C SER A 9 26.42 1.44 5.35
N ARG A 10 25.41 1.46 6.22
CA ARG A 10 25.45 0.64 7.41
C ARG A 10 25.36 -0.80 6.94
N SER A 11 26.39 -1.56 7.27
CA SER A 11 26.37 -3.03 7.35
C SER A 11 24.97 -3.49 7.70
N ALA A 12 24.35 -4.29 6.83
CA ALA A 12 23.03 -4.90 7.04
C ALA A 12 22.84 -5.16 8.52
N ARG A 13 21.81 -4.55 9.13
CA ARG A 13 21.42 -4.89 10.49
C ARG A 13 21.16 -6.38 10.43
N ARG A 14 22.13 -7.16 10.86
CA ARG A 14 21.95 -8.59 11.11
C ARG A 14 20.97 -8.57 12.26
N ILE A 15 19.69 -8.70 11.96
CA ILE A 15 18.74 -9.13 12.98
C ILE A 15 19.38 -10.43 13.45
N VAL A 16 20.02 -10.37 14.61
CA VAL A 16 20.60 -11.54 15.24
C VAL A 16 19.40 -12.47 15.34
N GLY A 17 19.51 -13.70 14.83
CA GLY A 17 18.35 -14.61 14.69
C GLY A 17 17.57 -14.91 15.98
N ASP A 18 17.95 -14.28 17.10
CA ASP A 18 17.27 -14.25 18.39
C ASP A 18 16.14 -13.20 18.48
N GLU A 19 16.04 -12.24 17.56
CA GLU A 19 14.98 -11.20 17.56
C GLU A 19 13.79 -11.51 16.63
N LEU A 20 13.92 -12.53 15.76
CA LEU A 20 12.75 -13.08 15.06
C LEU A 20 12.02 -14.02 16.01
N ASP A 21 11.00 -13.49 16.66
CA ASP A 21 10.13 -14.29 17.50
C ASP A 21 9.58 -15.49 16.70
N PRO A 22 9.83 -16.76 17.11
CA PRO A 22 9.37 -17.94 16.37
C PRO A 22 7.83 -18.06 16.27
N HIS A 23 7.09 -17.38 17.16
CA HIS A 23 5.64 -17.33 17.18
C HIS A 23 5.09 -16.10 16.42
N TYR A 24 5.79 -14.96 16.43
CA TYR A 24 5.27 -13.70 15.89
C TYR A 24 5.98 -13.17 14.63
N GLY A 25 7.15 -13.70 14.27
CA GLY A 25 7.92 -13.33 13.08
C GLY A 25 8.35 -11.85 13.08
N LEU A 26 8.48 -11.27 11.88
CA LEU A 26 8.78 -9.85 11.70
C LEU A 26 7.65 -8.99 12.31
N HIS A 27 7.92 -8.37 13.47
CA HIS A 27 6.93 -7.62 14.25
C HIS A 27 7.36 -6.17 14.51
N SER A 28 6.43 -5.33 14.97
CA SER A 28 6.69 -3.92 15.34
C SER A 28 7.00 -2.96 14.18
N TRP A 29 6.80 -3.39 12.94
CA TRP A 29 6.96 -2.49 11.80
C TRP A 29 5.82 -1.47 11.78
N HIS A 30 6.10 -0.29 11.26
CA HIS A 30 5.12 0.78 11.11
C HIS A 30 4.97 1.11 9.64
N VAL A 31 3.74 1.27 9.20
CA VAL A 31 3.40 1.67 7.84
C VAL A 31 2.54 2.92 7.88
N SER A 32 2.81 3.87 6.99
CA SER A 32 1.93 5.00 6.68
C SER A 32 1.54 4.92 5.22
N VAL A 33 0.25 5.02 4.97
CA VAL A 33 -0.31 5.04 3.62
C VAL A 33 -1.22 6.24 3.50
N GLN A 34 -1.02 7.01 2.45
CA GLN A 34 -1.80 8.20 2.15
C GLN A 34 -2.21 8.20 0.69
N PHE A 35 -3.51 8.37 0.46
CA PHE A 35 -4.08 8.64 -0.85
C PHE A 35 -4.42 10.12 -0.91
N HIS A 36 -3.94 10.81 -1.94
CA HIS A 36 -4.21 12.22 -2.10
C HIS A 36 -4.24 12.65 -3.57
N THR A 37 -4.62 13.90 -3.78
CA THR A 37 -4.44 14.63 -5.04
C THR A 37 -3.43 15.74 -4.79
N PHE A 38 -3.08 16.52 -5.82
CA PHE A 38 -2.19 17.68 -5.65
C PHE A 38 -2.73 18.74 -4.67
N GLY A 39 -4.04 18.81 -4.43
CA GLY A 39 -4.66 19.84 -3.59
C GLY A 39 -5.45 19.34 -2.38
N ARG A 40 -5.58 18.02 -2.20
CA ARG A 40 -6.44 17.44 -1.16
C ARG A 40 -5.98 16.06 -0.75
N ASN A 41 -5.88 15.83 0.56
CA ASN A 41 -5.78 14.51 1.17
C ASN A 41 -7.15 13.80 1.07
N ILE A 42 -7.16 12.58 0.53
CA ILE A 42 -8.37 11.76 0.36
C ILE A 42 -8.52 10.83 1.55
N TRP A 43 -7.45 10.10 1.87
CA TRP A 43 -7.42 9.11 2.94
C TRP A 43 -5.99 8.98 3.47
N THR A 44 -5.84 8.74 4.76
CA THR A 44 -4.53 8.49 5.37
C THR A 44 -4.69 7.58 6.55
N ARG A 45 -3.76 6.63 6.67
CA ARG A 45 -3.72 5.70 7.78
C ARG A 45 -2.30 5.40 8.20
N HIS A 46 -2.15 5.21 9.51
CA HIS A 46 -0.94 4.75 10.14
C HIS A 46 -1.22 3.40 10.78
N PHE A 47 -0.51 2.37 10.33
CA PHE A 47 -0.58 1.02 10.85
C PHE A 47 0.63 0.79 11.73
N LYS A 48 0.41 0.79 13.04
CA LYS A 48 1.46 0.48 14.01
C LYS A 48 1.47 -1.01 14.26
N GLN A 49 2.67 -1.57 14.42
CA GLN A 49 2.86 -2.99 14.73
C GLN A 49 2.17 -3.88 13.69
N VAL A 50 2.52 -3.70 12.41
CA VAL A 50 1.99 -4.58 11.36
C VAL A 50 2.52 -5.99 11.57
N PHE A 51 1.64 -6.97 11.44
CA PHE A 51 1.96 -8.37 11.63
C PHE A 51 1.96 -9.11 10.30
N TRP A 52 2.88 -10.07 10.18
CA TRP A 52 2.88 -10.96 9.04
C TRP A 52 1.66 -11.88 9.05
N SER A 53 1.19 -12.29 7.87
CA SER A 53 0.13 -13.28 7.69
C SER A 53 0.76 -14.65 7.41
N PRO A 54 0.71 -15.61 8.35
CA PRO A 54 1.23 -16.97 8.12
C PRO A 54 0.50 -17.70 6.99
N ARG A 55 -0.73 -17.27 6.65
CA ARG A 55 -1.57 -17.91 5.62
C ARG A 55 -1.17 -17.49 4.21
N GLU A 56 -0.72 -16.24 4.04
CA GLU A 56 -0.41 -15.67 2.72
C GLU A 56 1.10 -15.56 2.46
N SER A 57 1.90 -15.61 3.53
CA SER A 57 3.35 -15.67 3.45
C SER A 57 3.82 -17.07 3.04
N ILE A 58 4.92 -17.13 2.29
CA ILE A 58 5.59 -18.37 1.95
C ILE A 58 6.98 -18.31 2.60
N PRO A 59 7.29 -19.22 3.54
CA PRO A 59 8.57 -19.20 4.22
C PRO A 59 9.76 -19.21 3.27
N GLY A 60 10.74 -18.34 3.52
CA GLY A 60 11.93 -18.17 2.68
C GLY A 60 11.70 -17.53 1.30
N GLU A 61 10.47 -17.23 0.90
CA GLU A 61 10.16 -16.62 -0.41
C GLU A 61 9.54 -15.23 -0.27
N LYS A 62 8.45 -15.09 0.50
CA LYS A 62 7.73 -13.83 0.67
C LYS A 62 7.04 -13.73 2.02
N ALA A 63 7.13 -12.56 2.64
CA ALA A 63 6.35 -12.16 3.80
C ALA A 63 5.23 -11.22 3.36
N VAL A 64 4.01 -11.50 3.80
CA VAL A 64 2.81 -10.73 3.50
C VAL A 64 2.28 -10.08 4.78
N PHE A 65 1.97 -8.80 4.73
CA PHE A 65 1.36 -8.02 5.82
C PHE A 65 -0.01 -7.52 5.37
N LEU A 66 -1.05 -7.93 6.09
CA LEU A 66 -2.40 -7.41 5.90
C LEU A 66 -2.56 -6.15 6.74
N LEU A 67 -2.60 -5.00 6.08
CA LEU A 67 -2.63 -3.70 6.74
C LEU A 67 -4.05 -3.37 7.22
N LEU A 68 -5.06 -3.80 6.48
CA LEU A 68 -6.47 -3.65 6.85
C LEU A 68 -7.05 -4.98 7.35
N SER A 69 -7.64 -4.95 8.54
CA SER A 69 -8.44 -6.06 9.09
C SER A 69 -9.93 -5.94 8.77
N GLN A 70 -10.38 -4.73 8.43
CA GLN A 70 -11.76 -4.39 8.06
C GLN A 70 -11.72 -3.37 6.92
N HIS A 71 -12.83 -3.27 6.19
CA HIS A 71 -12.96 -2.30 5.11
C HIS A 71 -12.97 -0.89 5.66
N GLU A 72 -12.29 0.02 4.97
CA GLU A 72 -12.34 1.46 5.26
C GLU A 72 -12.97 2.20 4.10
N VAL A 73 -13.75 3.23 4.40
CA VAL A 73 -14.41 4.05 3.39
C VAL A 73 -13.84 5.46 3.38
N PHE A 74 -13.75 6.05 2.19
CA PHE A 74 -13.40 7.46 2.03
C PHE A 74 -14.32 8.15 1.02
N PRO A 75 -14.62 9.45 1.22
CA PRO A 75 -15.48 10.19 0.33
C PRO A 75 -14.74 10.62 -0.93
N GLY A 76 -15.46 10.57 -2.06
CA GLY A 76 -15.05 11.13 -3.33
C GLY A 76 -14.63 10.10 -4.36
N VAL A 77 -14.38 10.60 -5.58
CA VAL A 77 -13.90 9.80 -6.70
C VAL A 77 -12.39 9.99 -6.83
N LEU A 78 -11.65 8.90 -7.04
CA LEU A 78 -10.21 8.92 -7.32
C LEU A 78 -9.97 9.63 -8.65
N LYS A 79 -9.63 10.92 -8.58
CA LYS A 79 -9.42 11.78 -9.74
C LYS A 79 -8.23 12.70 -9.48
N LEU A 80 -7.32 12.81 -10.44
CA LEU A 80 -6.15 13.67 -10.35
C LEU A 80 -6.29 14.88 -11.28
N PRO A 81 -6.28 16.12 -10.76
CA PRO A 81 -6.15 17.31 -11.59
C PRO A 81 -4.84 17.26 -12.36
N TRP A 82 -4.89 17.55 -13.66
CA TRP A 82 -3.75 17.50 -14.56
C TRP A 82 -3.67 18.76 -15.42
N LYS A 83 -2.45 19.25 -15.66
CA LYS A 83 -2.20 20.40 -16.53
C LYS A 83 -0.83 20.27 -17.20
N SER A 84 -0.80 20.53 -18.50
CA SER A 84 0.39 20.84 -19.30
C SER A 84 0.25 22.24 -19.93
N GLU A 85 1.22 22.63 -20.75
CA GLU A 85 1.17 23.91 -21.48
C GLU A 85 -0.02 24.01 -22.43
N ALA A 86 -0.43 22.89 -23.04
CA ALA A 86 -1.50 22.85 -24.03
C ALA A 86 -2.84 22.29 -23.51
N PHE A 87 -2.83 21.52 -22.42
CA PHE A 87 -4.03 20.81 -21.95
C PHE A 87 -4.22 20.94 -20.45
N SER A 88 -5.46 21.00 -20.01
CA SER A 88 -5.83 20.89 -18.60
C SER A 88 -7.07 20.04 -18.46
N GLY A 89 -7.17 19.27 -17.39
CA GLY A 89 -8.34 18.45 -17.13
C GLY A 89 -8.19 17.63 -15.87
N THR A 90 -8.95 16.54 -15.82
CA THR A 90 -8.99 15.63 -14.67
C THR A 90 -8.83 14.21 -15.16
N LEU A 91 -7.81 13.52 -14.67
CA LEU A 91 -7.59 12.10 -14.94
C LEU A 91 -8.46 11.29 -13.97
N GLY A 92 -9.44 10.57 -14.51
CA GLY A 92 -10.25 9.63 -13.74
C GLY A 92 -9.45 8.37 -13.40
N GLY A 93 -9.68 7.84 -12.21
CA GLY A 93 -9.02 6.61 -11.76
C GLY A 93 -7.52 6.77 -11.51
N VAL A 94 -7.06 8.00 -11.22
CA VAL A 94 -5.68 8.28 -10.88
C VAL A 94 -5.65 9.07 -9.58
N TYR A 95 -4.71 8.73 -8.69
CA TYR A 95 -4.46 9.43 -7.44
C TYR A 95 -2.97 9.37 -7.08
N MET A 96 -2.53 10.22 -6.18
CA MET A 96 -1.18 10.15 -5.60
C MET A 96 -1.20 9.17 -4.42
N LEU A 97 -0.25 8.25 -4.41
CA LEU A 97 0.01 7.32 -3.34
C LEU A 97 1.33 7.69 -2.68
N ASP A 98 1.27 8.02 -1.39
CA ASP A 98 2.43 8.11 -0.52
C ASP A 98 2.43 6.89 0.41
N PHE A 99 3.57 6.21 0.47
CA PHE A 99 3.78 5.05 1.32
C PHE A 99 5.11 5.18 2.04
N THR A 100 5.13 4.90 3.33
CA THR A 100 6.37 4.81 4.10
C THR A 100 6.34 3.62 5.04
N LEU A 101 7.42 2.84 5.00
CA LEU A 101 7.69 1.68 5.83
C LEU A 101 8.81 2.01 6.79
N TRP A 102 8.54 1.84 8.07
CA TRP A 102 9.55 1.91 9.12
C TRP A 102 9.78 0.52 9.70
N ASP A 103 11.04 0.23 9.98
CA ASP A 103 11.43 -0.94 10.76
C ASP A 103 11.06 -0.76 12.25
N ASP A 104 11.33 -1.80 13.04
CA ASP A 104 11.14 -1.85 14.48
C ASP A 104 11.99 -0.82 15.24
N GLY A 105 13.14 -0.44 14.67
CA GLY A 105 14.01 0.62 15.18
C GLY A 105 13.57 2.04 14.81
N GLY A 106 12.50 2.19 14.01
CA GLY A 106 11.99 3.48 13.54
C GLY A 106 12.75 4.07 12.34
N GLU A 107 13.61 3.29 11.68
CA GLU A 107 14.31 3.70 10.46
C GLU A 107 13.43 3.46 9.23
N ILE A 108 13.53 4.33 8.23
CA ILE A 108 12.75 4.20 6.98
C ILE A 108 13.37 3.09 6.13
N ALA A 109 12.68 1.96 6.04
CA ALA A 109 13.07 0.82 5.22
C ALA A 109 12.70 1.02 3.75
N TRP A 110 11.53 1.62 3.50
CA TRP A 110 11.07 1.94 2.15
C TRP A 110 10.16 3.16 2.16
N GLN A 111 10.33 4.03 1.17
CA GLN A 111 9.47 5.18 0.95
C GLN A 111 9.14 5.25 -0.54
N TYR A 112 7.87 5.45 -0.85
CA TYR A 112 7.36 5.52 -2.20
C TYR A 112 6.35 6.66 -2.32
N SER A 113 6.47 7.45 -3.38
CA SER A 113 5.52 8.52 -3.71
C SER A 113 5.37 8.60 -5.22
N ALA A 114 4.17 8.31 -5.73
CA ALA A 114 3.89 8.38 -7.16
C ALA A 114 2.40 8.55 -7.46
N ALA A 115 2.11 9.04 -8.68
CA ALA A 115 0.77 8.94 -9.25
C ALA A 115 0.51 7.48 -9.67
N VAL A 116 -0.57 6.90 -9.18
CA VAL A 116 -0.97 5.52 -9.45
C VAL A 116 -2.34 5.48 -10.12
N ARG A 117 -2.52 4.51 -11.01
CA ARG A 117 -3.78 4.26 -11.71
C ARG A 117 -4.51 3.11 -11.04
N ILE A 118 -5.84 3.20 -10.99
CA ILE A 118 -6.69 2.05 -10.68
C ILE A 118 -6.91 1.22 -11.93
N ASP A 119 -6.77 -0.09 -11.80
CA ASP A 119 -7.05 -1.05 -12.86
C ASP A 119 -8.22 -1.94 -12.43
N PRO A 120 -9.05 -2.44 -13.37
CA PRO A 120 -10.12 -3.39 -13.03
C PRO A 120 -9.57 -4.59 -12.26
N ALA A 121 -10.20 -4.95 -11.15
CA ALA A 121 -9.76 -6.08 -10.34
C ALA A 121 -9.96 -7.40 -11.11
N PRO A 122 -9.04 -8.37 -11.02
CA PRO A 122 -9.23 -9.68 -11.62
C PRO A 122 -10.49 -10.36 -11.06
N LEU A 123 -11.27 -11.02 -11.93
CA LEU A 123 -12.50 -11.74 -11.55
C LEU A 123 -12.30 -12.81 -10.46
N ALA A 124 -11.06 -13.26 -10.25
CA ALA A 124 -10.70 -14.31 -9.29
C ALA A 124 -10.58 -13.82 -7.83
N VAL A 125 -10.59 -12.52 -7.57
CA VAL A 125 -10.53 -11.98 -6.20
C VAL A 125 -11.94 -12.02 -5.61
N VAL A 126 -12.33 -13.17 -5.05
CA VAL A 126 -13.59 -13.31 -4.33
C VAL A 126 -13.43 -12.72 -2.93
N GLU A 127 -13.86 -11.47 -2.77
CA GLU A 127 -13.91 -10.82 -1.47
C GLU A 127 -15.29 -11.06 -0.83
N TYR A 128 -15.33 -11.96 0.15
CA TYR A 128 -16.56 -12.33 0.86
C TYR A 128 -16.96 -11.26 1.88
N GLY A 129 -18.27 -11.01 2.04
CA GLY A 129 -18.80 -10.18 3.13
C GLY A 129 -18.85 -8.67 2.84
N LEU A 130 -18.70 -8.25 1.59
CA LEU A 130 -18.79 -6.84 1.24
C LEU A 130 -20.25 -6.40 1.17
N GLU A 131 -20.61 -5.47 2.06
CA GLU A 131 -21.88 -4.72 2.01
C GLU A 131 -21.97 -3.77 0.80
N PHE A 132 -20.86 -3.64 0.06
CA PHE A 132 -20.72 -2.73 -1.08
C PHE A 132 -20.85 -3.51 -2.39
N ASP A 133 -21.97 -3.30 -3.10
CA ASP A 133 -22.11 -3.65 -4.51
C ASP A 133 -21.49 -2.54 -5.37
N GLY A 134 -20.70 -2.91 -6.40
CA GLY A 134 -19.92 -1.93 -7.14
C GLY A 134 -18.84 -2.49 -8.06
N GLU A 135 -18.21 -1.60 -8.82
CA GLU A 135 -17.04 -1.90 -9.63
C GLU A 135 -15.85 -2.24 -8.72
N ARG A 136 -15.18 -3.35 -9.03
CA ARG A 136 -13.98 -3.78 -8.31
C ARG A 136 -12.76 -3.29 -9.04
N VAL A 137 -11.91 -2.56 -8.34
CA VAL A 137 -10.66 -2.02 -8.86
C VAL A 137 -9.52 -2.35 -7.92
N HIS A 138 -8.30 -2.33 -8.45
CA HIS A 138 -7.10 -2.54 -7.67
C HIS A 138 -5.99 -1.60 -8.15
N THR A 139 -5.00 -1.43 -7.29
CA THR A 139 -3.75 -0.76 -7.61
C THR A 139 -2.62 -1.61 -7.06
N LEU A 140 -1.62 -1.87 -7.90
CA LEU A 140 -0.41 -2.60 -7.53
C LEU A 140 0.79 -1.71 -7.81
N VAL A 141 1.60 -1.50 -6.78
CA VAL A 141 2.90 -0.86 -6.88
C VAL A 141 3.96 -1.90 -6.56
N THR A 142 4.95 -2.02 -7.42
CA THR A 142 6.11 -2.89 -7.21
C THR A 142 7.40 -2.08 -7.30
N ASP A 143 8.33 -2.40 -6.39
CA ASP A 143 9.73 -2.00 -6.44
C ASP A 143 10.54 -3.30 -6.54
N ASP A 144 10.79 -3.74 -7.77
CA ASP A 144 11.47 -5.02 -8.05
C ASP A 144 12.96 -4.98 -7.64
N GLU A 145 13.54 -3.78 -7.63
CA GLU A 145 14.92 -3.56 -7.21
C GLU A 145 15.08 -3.84 -5.73
N ARG A 146 14.13 -3.40 -4.89
CA ARG A 146 14.12 -3.69 -3.46
C ARG A 146 13.40 -4.98 -3.11
N GLY A 147 12.51 -5.45 -3.98
CA GLY A 147 11.67 -6.61 -3.75
C GLY A 147 10.50 -6.33 -2.81
N VAL A 148 9.85 -5.18 -2.96
CA VAL A 148 8.71 -4.74 -2.15
C VAL A 148 7.51 -4.48 -3.06
N SER A 149 6.31 -4.83 -2.63
CA SER A 149 5.09 -4.45 -3.33
C SER A 149 3.94 -4.07 -2.39
N LEU A 150 3.12 -3.13 -2.83
CA LEU A 150 1.90 -2.72 -2.16
C LEU A 150 0.72 -2.96 -3.11
N CYS A 151 -0.26 -3.71 -2.64
CA CYS A 151 -1.52 -3.95 -3.33
C CYS A 151 -2.67 -3.35 -2.54
N SER A 152 -3.54 -2.60 -3.20
CA SER A 152 -4.81 -2.12 -2.63
C SER A 152 -5.97 -2.55 -3.52
N ASN A 153 -6.93 -3.26 -2.95
CA ASN A 153 -8.21 -3.52 -3.60
C ASN A 153 -9.26 -2.54 -3.09
N MET A 154 -10.11 -2.10 -4.00
CA MET A 154 -11.14 -1.13 -3.72
C MET A 154 -12.46 -1.50 -4.41
N CYS A 155 -13.55 -1.05 -3.81
CA CYS A 155 -14.89 -1.07 -4.39
C CYS A 155 -15.36 0.35 -4.63
N ILE A 156 -15.76 0.63 -5.87
CA ILE A 156 -16.42 1.86 -6.25
C ILE A 156 -17.91 1.53 -6.41
N PRO A 157 -18.79 1.97 -5.50
CA PRO A 157 -20.21 1.70 -5.60
C PRO A 157 -20.77 2.27 -6.90
N LEU A 158 -21.68 1.52 -7.51
CA LEU A 158 -22.49 2.05 -8.61
C LEU A 158 -23.36 3.16 -8.03
N SER A 159 -23.11 4.41 -8.41
CA SER A 159 -23.93 5.53 -7.94
C SER A 159 -25.38 5.32 -8.40
N ILE A 160 -26.27 4.96 -7.48
CA ILE A 160 -27.70 5.01 -7.75
C ILE A 160 -28.08 6.49 -7.78
N THR A 161 -28.30 7.05 -8.96
CA THR A 161 -28.94 8.36 -9.10
C THR A 161 -30.39 8.23 -8.66
N GLN A 162 -30.67 8.36 -7.36
CA GLN A 162 -32.02 8.60 -6.88
C GLN A 162 -32.29 10.11 -6.87
N TRP A 163 -33.29 10.52 -7.67
CA TRP A 163 -33.99 11.81 -7.54
C TRP A 163 -33.13 13.07 -7.72
N GLY A 164 -32.17 13.05 -8.65
CA GLY A 164 -31.48 14.27 -9.11
C GLY A 164 -30.42 14.83 -8.18
N THR A 165 -30.19 14.21 -7.02
CA THR A 165 -29.02 14.45 -6.16
C THR A 165 -27.98 13.37 -6.41
N THR A 166 -26.80 13.74 -6.93
CA THR A 166 -25.62 12.87 -6.93
C THR A 166 -25.28 12.57 -5.48
N ALA A 167 -25.55 11.34 -5.03
CA ALA A 167 -25.02 10.86 -3.74
C ALA A 167 -23.50 10.99 -3.77
N ASP A 168 -22.91 11.49 -2.68
CA ASP A 168 -21.45 11.51 -2.52
C ASP A 168 -20.93 10.09 -2.75
N THR A 169 -20.14 9.91 -3.82
CA THR A 169 -19.55 8.61 -4.13
C THR A 169 -18.58 8.26 -3.00
N VAL A 170 -18.83 7.15 -2.31
CA VAL A 170 -17.97 6.64 -1.25
C VAL A 170 -17.19 5.45 -1.80
N VAL A 171 -15.87 5.48 -1.75
CA VAL A 171 -15.04 4.35 -2.18
C VAL A 171 -14.65 3.55 -0.94
N ALA A 172 -14.75 2.23 -1.00
CA ALA A 172 -14.31 1.33 0.06
C ALA A 172 -12.97 0.71 -0.32
N ILE A 173 -11.97 0.81 0.56
CA ILE A 173 -10.75 -0.01 0.51
C ILE A 173 -11.11 -1.34 1.14
N THR A 174 -11.08 -2.39 0.33
CA THR A 174 -11.53 -3.72 0.74
C THR A 174 -10.38 -4.58 1.24
N ASN A 175 -9.19 -4.40 0.65
CA ASN A 175 -7.95 -5.02 1.07
C ASN A 175 -6.77 -4.04 0.88
N LEU A 176 -5.80 -4.10 1.78
CA LEU A 176 -4.53 -3.37 1.64
C LEU A 176 -3.41 -4.26 2.17
N GLN A 177 -2.49 -4.60 1.29
CA GLN A 177 -1.51 -5.65 1.50
C GLN A 177 -0.11 -5.17 1.11
N LEU A 178 0.84 -5.32 2.03
CA LEU A 178 2.26 -5.12 1.78
C LEU A 178 2.93 -6.49 1.64
N THR A 179 3.72 -6.68 0.60
CA THR A 179 4.52 -7.90 0.39
C THR A 179 5.99 -7.55 0.34
N LEU A 180 6.79 -8.28 1.11
CA LEU A 180 8.24 -8.19 1.15
C LEU A 180 8.81 -9.53 0.65
N THR A 181 9.60 -9.50 -0.42
CA THR A 181 10.25 -10.70 -0.93
C THR A 181 11.47 -11.07 -0.09
N SER A 182 11.94 -12.31 -0.23
CA SER A 182 13.19 -12.78 0.39
C SER A 182 14.39 -11.88 0.05
N LYS A 183 14.42 -11.27 -1.13
CA LYS A 183 15.44 -10.27 -1.52
C LYS A 183 15.44 -9.06 -0.57
N PHE A 184 14.26 -8.51 -0.30
CA PHE A 184 14.13 -7.40 0.65
C PHE A 184 14.55 -7.84 2.06
N LEU A 185 14.04 -8.98 2.52
CA LEU A 185 14.30 -9.51 3.86
C LEU A 185 15.79 -9.81 4.07
N GLN A 186 16.47 -10.37 3.08
CA GLN A 186 17.90 -10.63 3.12
C GLN A 186 18.71 -9.35 3.16
N SER A 187 18.37 -8.38 2.32
CA SER A 187 19.11 -7.12 2.25
C SER A 187 18.91 -6.23 3.48
N TRP A 188 17.67 -6.12 3.98
CA TRP A 188 17.33 -5.23 5.09
C TRP A 188 17.52 -5.88 6.45
N CYS A 189 17.00 -7.10 6.63
CA CYS A 189 17.02 -7.80 7.91
C CYS A 189 18.24 -8.72 8.08
N GLY A 190 18.97 -9.02 7.00
CA GLY A 190 20.07 -9.99 7.03
C GLY A 190 19.59 -11.44 7.23
N VAL A 191 18.31 -11.72 7.01
CA VAL A 191 17.69 -13.03 7.25
C VAL A 191 17.24 -13.65 5.93
N ALA A 192 17.65 -14.89 5.68
CA ALA A 192 17.31 -15.63 4.47
C ALA A 192 15.96 -16.36 4.55
N ASN A 193 15.52 -16.73 5.76
CA ASN A 193 14.29 -17.48 6.01
C ASN A 193 13.49 -16.79 7.12
N ILE A 194 12.29 -16.33 6.78
CA ILE A 194 11.18 -16.14 7.73
C ILE A 194 10.26 -17.34 7.54
#